data_AF-A0A401H9E7-F1
#
_entry.id   AF-A0A401H9E7-F1
#
_cell.length_a   1.000
_cell.length_b   1.000
_cell.length_c   1.000
_cell.angle_alpha   90.00
_cell.angle_beta   90.00
_cell.angle_gamma   90.00
#
_symmetry.space_group_name_H-M   'P 1'
#
loop_
_entity.id
_entity.type
_entity.pdbx_description
1 polymer ?
#
loop_
_entity_poly.entity_id
_entity_poly.type
_entity_poly.pdbx_seq_one_letter_code
_entity_poly.pdbx_strand_id
1 'polypeptide(L)'
;MARRPRDLVRYLDMRPGWRAFIDPFILNIWNNPERLAFHMHRITGVITAFFIFFHIISTSAPARSGWEAWLEEVANLDGITPISILFYIAMGAVLFHGLNGVRLLLVEALALGIGRPEKPKPPYIAPSLRGFQRRLIHIVFALWIILWIALGYVLFLT
;
A
#
# COMPACT_ATOMS: atom_id res chain seq x y z
N MET A 1 -31.77 20.64 -18.61
CA MET A 1 -31.15 19.96 -19.77
C MET A 1 -31.02 18.48 -19.48
N ALA A 2 -31.80 17.64 -20.17
CA ALA A 2 -31.72 16.19 -20.05
C ALA A 2 -30.39 15.70 -20.65
N ARG A 3 -29.53 15.07 -19.84
CA ARG A 3 -28.29 14.44 -20.34
C ARG A 3 -28.67 13.19 -21.15
N ARG A 4 -27.98 12.99 -22.28
CA ARG A 4 -28.31 11.96 -23.29
C ARG A 4 -28.12 10.52 -22.73
N PRO A 5 -28.73 9.50 -23.34
CA PRO A 5 -28.65 8.09 -22.91
C PRO A 5 -27.25 7.43 -22.90
N ARG A 6 -26.19 8.13 -23.34
CA ARG A 6 -24.82 7.59 -23.34
C ARG A 6 -24.26 7.37 -21.94
N ASP A 7 -24.85 8.04 -20.95
CA ASP A 7 -24.46 7.97 -19.56
C ASP A 7 -24.89 6.62 -18.96
N LEU A 8 -26.05 6.09 -19.34
CA LEU A 8 -26.63 4.85 -18.78
C LEU A 8 -25.82 3.59 -19.13
N VAL A 9 -25.29 3.51 -20.35
CA VAL A 9 -24.51 2.34 -20.81
C VAL A 9 -23.22 2.20 -19.99
N ARG A 10 -22.60 3.32 -19.59
CA ARG A 10 -21.38 3.33 -18.76
C ARG A 10 -21.61 2.84 -17.32
N TYR A 11 -22.85 2.93 -16.81
CA TYR A 11 -23.24 2.38 -15.51
C TYR A 11 -23.51 0.86 -15.56
N LEU A 12 -23.89 0.31 -16.71
CA LEU A 12 -24.14 -1.13 -16.87
C LEU A 12 -22.83 -1.95 -16.94
N ASP A 13 -21.73 -1.34 -17.41
CA ASP A 13 -20.37 -1.93 -17.40
C ASP A 13 -19.64 -1.83 -16.04
N MET A 14 -20.34 -1.47 -14.96
CA MET A 14 -19.76 -1.35 -13.59
C MET A 14 -19.43 -2.68 -12.90
N ARG A 15 -19.31 -3.78 -13.65
CA ARG A 15 -18.77 -5.06 -13.16
C ARG A 15 -17.42 -5.37 -13.81
N PRO A 16 -16.37 -4.59 -13.52
CA PRO A 16 -15.04 -4.83 -14.09
C PRO A 16 -14.43 -6.19 -13.70
N GLY A 17 -15.04 -6.92 -12.76
CA GLY A 17 -14.60 -8.25 -12.35
C GLY A 17 -13.18 -8.21 -11.82
N TRP A 18 -12.34 -9.15 -12.27
CA TRP A 18 -10.92 -9.18 -11.92
C TRP A 18 -10.13 -7.96 -12.42
N ARG A 19 -10.61 -7.23 -13.44
CA ARG A 19 -9.94 -6.01 -13.91
C ARG A 19 -10.04 -4.90 -12.86
N ALA A 20 -11.08 -4.91 -12.03
CA ALA A 20 -11.20 -4.03 -10.86
C ALA A 20 -10.10 -4.25 -9.82
N PHE A 21 -9.53 -5.45 -9.81
CA PHE A 21 -8.45 -5.83 -8.92
C PHE A 21 -7.09 -5.40 -9.46
N ILE A 22 -6.85 -5.53 -10.76
CA ILE A 22 -5.53 -5.33 -11.36
C ILE A 22 -5.30 -3.90 -11.85
N ASP A 23 -6.36 -3.22 -12.33
CA ASP A 23 -6.25 -1.89 -12.91
C ASP A 23 -6.72 -0.79 -11.93
N PRO A 24 -5.80 0.01 -11.37
CA PRO A 24 -6.15 1.11 -10.49
C PRO A 24 -6.88 2.25 -11.19
N PHE A 25 -6.71 2.38 -12.51
CA PHE A 25 -7.26 3.46 -13.32
C PHE A 25 -8.55 3.08 -14.06
N ILE A 26 -9.02 1.83 -13.93
CA ILE A 26 -10.29 1.38 -14.54
C ILE A 26 -11.48 2.23 -14.08
N LEU A 27 -11.42 2.74 -12.84
CA LEU A 27 -12.26 3.84 -12.42
C LEU A 27 -11.40 5.08 -12.66
N ASN A 28 -11.52 5.66 -13.87
CA ASN A 28 -10.83 6.89 -14.24
C ASN A 28 -11.47 8.09 -13.51
N ILE A 29 -11.26 8.11 -12.20
CA ILE A 29 -11.67 9.15 -11.28
C ILE A 29 -10.41 9.94 -10.97
N TRP A 30 -10.34 11.14 -11.54
CA TRP A 30 -9.29 12.09 -11.23
C TRP A 30 -9.21 12.29 -9.71
N ASN A 31 -7.99 12.26 -9.16
CA ASN A 31 -7.71 12.51 -7.73
C ASN A 31 -8.35 11.49 -6.76
N ASN A 32 -8.10 10.19 -6.98
CA ASN A 32 -8.60 9.09 -6.16
C ASN A 32 -7.48 8.36 -5.38
N PRO A 33 -6.89 9.00 -4.34
CA PRO A 33 -5.85 8.40 -3.51
C PRO A 33 -6.35 7.14 -2.77
N GLU A 34 -7.67 6.99 -2.57
CA GLU A 34 -8.29 5.82 -1.95
C GLU A 34 -8.11 4.57 -2.81
N ARG A 35 -8.38 4.68 -4.11
CA ARG A 35 -8.17 3.57 -5.04
C ARG A 35 -6.69 3.24 -5.18
N LEU A 36 -5.81 4.24 -5.20
CA LEU A 36 -4.36 3.99 -5.20
C LEU A 36 -3.93 3.24 -3.93
N ALA A 37 -4.32 3.72 -2.76
CA ALA A 37 -3.99 3.10 -1.47
C ALA A 37 -4.53 1.66 -1.38
N PHE A 38 -5.73 1.40 -1.90
CA PHE A 38 -6.31 0.06 -1.98
C PHE A 38 -5.42 -0.90 -2.79
N HIS A 39 -4.97 -0.52 -3.98
CA HIS A 39 -4.11 -1.39 -4.80
C HIS A 39 -2.75 -1.57 -4.16
N MET A 40 -2.14 -0.48 -3.69
CA MET A 40 -0.84 -0.53 -3.05
C MET A 40 -0.88 -1.46 -1.83
N HIS A 41 -1.93 -1.44 -1.00
CA HIS A 41 -2.01 -2.31 0.18
C HIS A 41 -2.02 -3.79 -0.18
N ARG A 42 -2.67 -4.15 -1.30
CA ARG A 42 -2.73 -5.54 -1.81
C ARG A 42 -1.39 -5.98 -2.40
N ILE A 43 -0.82 -5.15 -3.28
CA ILE A 43 0.49 -5.43 -3.90
C ILE A 43 1.56 -5.55 -2.83
N THR A 44 1.64 -4.59 -1.91
CA THR A 44 2.61 -4.60 -0.80
C THR A 44 2.36 -5.74 0.17
N GLY A 45 1.11 -6.18 0.36
CA GLY A 45 0.80 -7.38 1.15
C GLY A 45 1.37 -8.66 0.54
N VAL A 46 1.26 -8.82 -0.78
CA VAL A 46 1.88 -9.96 -1.50
C VAL A 46 3.40 -9.88 -1.40
N ILE A 47 4.00 -8.71 -1.65
CA ILE A 47 5.45 -8.51 -1.50
C ILE A 47 5.91 -8.83 -0.07
N THR A 48 5.17 -8.36 0.94
CA THR A 48 5.46 -8.62 2.36
C THR A 48 5.39 -10.11 2.68
N ALA A 49 4.40 -10.84 2.17
CA ALA A 49 4.29 -12.29 2.39
C ALA A 49 5.50 -13.06 1.82
N PHE A 50 5.91 -12.75 0.59
CA PHE A 50 7.13 -13.32 0.00
C PHE A 50 8.38 -12.90 0.76
N PHE A 51 8.48 -11.62 1.12
CA PHE A 51 9.60 -11.10 1.90
C PHE A 51 9.74 -11.83 3.22
N ILE A 52 8.67 -11.98 4.00
CA ILE A 52 8.72 -12.72 5.28
C ILE A 52 9.19 -14.16 5.07
N PHE A 53 8.69 -14.84 4.05
CA PHE A 53 9.13 -16.22 3.74
C PHE A 53 10.64 -16.30 3.45
N PHE A 54 11.14 -15.47 2.54
CA PHE A 54 12.56 -15.45 2.20
C PHE A 54 13.43 -14.92 3.35
N HIS A 55 12.93 -13.95 4.12
CA HIS A 55 13.64 -13.37 5.25
C HIS A 55 13.79 -14.36 6.41
N ILE A 56 12.80 -15.24 6.63
CA ILE A 56 12.96 -16.34 7.59
C ILE A 56 14.08 -17.27 7.14
N ILE A 57 14.17 -17.61 5.85
CA ILE A 57 15.26 -18.46 5.34
C ILE A 57 16.61 -17.76 5.50
N SER A 58 16.67 -16.49 5.07
CA SER A 58 17.88 -15.67 5.07
C SER A 58 18.40 -15.40 6.48
N THR A 59 17.53 -15.33 7.49
CA THR A 59 17.95 -15.12 8.89
C THR A 59 18.17 -16.42 9.65
N SER A 60 17.32 -17.44 9.44
CA SER A 60 17.37 -18.67 10.25
C SER A 60 18.51 -19.61 9.89
N ALA A 61 18.91 -19.69 8.62
CA ALA A 61 20.02 -20.54 8.20
C ALA A 61 21.37 -20.02 8.74
N PRO A 62 21.72 -18.73 8.56
CA PRO A 62 22.94 -18.16 9.15
C PRO A 62 22.94 -18.18 10.67
N ALA A 63 21.81 -17.83 11.32
CA ALA A 63 21.72 -17.82 12.78
C ALA A 63 22.00 -19.19 13.44
N ARG A 64 21.79 -20.30 12.73
CA ARG A 64 22.10 -21.66 13.19
C ARG A 64 23.53 -22.11 12.85
N SER A 65 24.18 -21.42 11.92
CA SER A 65 25.47 -21.84 11.34
C SER A 65 26.68 -21.18 12.00
N GLY A 66 26.46 -20.19 12.89
CA GLY A 66 27.51 -19.49 13.62
C GLY A 66 27.59 -18.01 13.28
N TRP A 67 28.48 -17.30 13.96
CA TRP A 67 28.63 -15.85 13.82
C TRP A 67 29.20 -15.45 12.45
N GLU A 68 30.12 -16.24 11.91
CA GLU A 68 30.73 -16.01 10.60
C GLU A 68 29.69 -16.07 9.47
N ALA A 69 28.79 -17.06 9.51
CA ALA A 69 27.71 -17.18 8.55
C ALA A 69 26.72 -16.00 8.63
N TRP A 70 26.46 -15.51 9.85
CA TRP A 70 25.64 -14.31 10.05
C TRP A 70 26.28 -13.07 9.43
N LEU A 71 27.58 -12.87 9.63
CA LEU A 71 28.31 -11.75 9.04
C LEU A 71 28.30 -11.79 7.51
N GLU A 72 28.47 -12.98 6.91
CA GLU A 72 28.41 -13.17 5.46
C GLU A 72 27.02 -12.80 4.90
N GLU A 73 25.95 -13.22 5.57
CA GLU A 73 24.59 -12.87 5.16
C GLU A 73 24.34 -11.36 5.25
N VAL A 74 24.77 -10.71 6.32
CA VAL A 74 24.63 -9.26 6.48
C VAL A 74 25.43 -8.52 5.41
N ALA A 75 26.63 -9.00 5.08
CA ALA A 75 27.48 -8.41 4.04
C ALA A 75 26.83 -8.45 2.63
N ASN A 76 25.87 -9.35 2.38
CA ASN A 76 25.10 -9.35 1.12
C ASN A 76 24.22 -8.09 0.96
N LEU A 77 23.95 -7.36 2.04
CA LEU A 77 23.23 -6.10 2.02
C LEU A 77 24.14 -4.89 1.78
N ASP A 78 25.46 -5.06 1.78
CA ASP A 78 26.40 -3.95 1.64
C ASP A 78 26.41 -3.40 0.20
N GLY A 79 26.35 -2.07 0.10
CA GLY A 79 26.39 -1.35 -1.16
C GLY A 79 25.13 -1.51 -2.03
N ILE A 80 25.22 -1.10 -3.29
CA ILE A 80 24.11 -1.15 -4.25
C ILE A 80 24.20 -2.46 -5.04
N THR A 81 23.63 -3.52 -4.48
CA THR A 81 23.57 -4.86 -5.09
C THR A 81 22.12 -5.22 -5.42
N PRO A 82 21.87 -6.21 -6.29
CA PRO A 82 20.51 -6.69 -6.53
C PRO A 82 19.79 -7.12 -5.25
N ILE A 83 20.50 -7.72 -4.28
CA ILE A 83 19.93 -8.17 -3.01
C ILE A 83 19.53 -6.97 -2.14
N SER A 84 20.43 -5.99 -1.97
CA SER A 84 20.12 -4.80 -1.15
C SER A 84 19.03 -3.93 -1.78
N ILE A 85 18.93 -3.86 -3.12
CA ILE A 85 17.82 -3.20 -3.82
C ILE A 85 16.50 -3.94 -3.58
N LEU A 86 16.48 -5.28 -3.68
CA LEU A 86 15.27 -6.07 -3.40
C LEU A 86 14.84 -5.93 -1.94
N PHE A 87 15.80 -5.94 -1.01
CA PHE A 87 15.58 -5.70 0.40
C PHE A 87 14.98 -4.31 0.64
N TYR A 88 15.53 -3.26 0.01
CA TYR A 88 15.00 -1.91 0.09
C TYR A 88 13.56 -1.78 -0.43
N ILE A 89 13.23 -2.42 -1.56
CA ILE A 89 11.87 -2.46 -2.09
C ILE A 89 10.93 -3.17 -1.11
N ALA A 90 11.37 -4.30 -0.54
CA ALA A 90 10.60 -5.05 0.44
C ALA A 90 10.33 -4.21 1.71
N MET A 91 11.33 -3.49 2.22
CA MET A 91 11.16 -2.56 3.34
C MET A 91 10.10 -1.49 3.05
N GLY A 92 10.12 -0.91 1.84
CA GLY A 92 9.10 0.03 1.39
C GLY A 92 7.69 -0.59 1.37
N ALA A 93 7.58 -1.83 0.94
CA ALA A 93 6.32 -2.58 0.96
C ALA A 93 5.83 -2.85 2.39
N VAL A 94 6.71 -3.32 3.29
CA VAL A 94 6.37 -3.54 4.71
C VAL A 94 5.90 -2.25 5.36
N LEU A 95 6.60 -1.13 5.16
CA LEU A 95 6.23 0.17 5.71
C LEU A 95 4.84 0.62 5.23
N PHE A 96 4.58 0.61 3.92
CA PHE A 96 3.28 1.01 3.40
C PHE A 96 2.17 0.08 3.89
N HIS A 97 2.39 -1.24 3.83
CA HIS A 97 1.41 -2.23 4.23
C HIS A 97 1.03 -2.06 5.71
N GLY A 98 2.03 -1.90 6.59
CA GLY A 98 1.84 -1.67 8.01
C GLY A 98 1.13 -0.34 8.30
N LEU A 99 1.62 0.78 7.75
CA LEU A 99 1.02 2.10 7.98
C LEU A 99 -0.42 2.18 7.47
N ASN A 100 -0.69 1.68 6.26
CA ASN A 100 -2.04 1.65 5.72
C ASN A 100 -2.93 0.65 6.46
N GLY A 101 -2.38 -0.48 6.93
CA GLY A 101 -3.07 -1.43 7.79
C GLY A 101 -3.51 -0.80 9.12
N VAL A 102 -2.64 -0.05 9.79
CA VAL A 102 -2.98 0.72 10.99
C VAL A 102 -4.08 1.74 10.68
N ARG A 103 -3.99 2.46 9.55
CA ARG A 103 -5.06 3.37 9.10
C ARG A 103 -6.40 2.63 8.93
N LEU A 104 -6.41 1.44 8.34
CA LEU A 104 -7.62 0.62 8.20
C LEU A 104 -8.15 0.17 9.56
N LEU A 105 -7.30 -0.26 10.49
CA LEU A 105 -7.72 -0.60 11.87
C LEU A 105 -8.38 0.59 12.57
N LEU A 106 -7.77 1.79 12.50
CA LEU A 106 -8.33 2.99 13.09
C LEU A 106 -9.69 3.34 12.48
N VAL A 107 -9.82 3.29 11.16
CA VAL A 107 -11.05 3.68 10.46
C VAL A 107 -12.15 2.62 10.60
N GLU A 108 -11.84 1.35 10.36
CA GLU A 108 -12.83 0.28 10.22
C GLU A 108 -13.11 -0.45 11.52
N ALA A 109 -12.08 -0.73 12.32
CA ALA A 109 -12.26 -1.43 13.60
C ALA A 109 -12.63 -0.46 14.73
N LEU A 110 -12.08 0.76 14.72
CA LEU A 110 -12.33 1.77 15.77
C LEU A 110 -13.28 2.90 15.35
N ALA A 111 -13.86 2.81 14.15
CA ALA A 111 -14.78 3.80 13.58
C ALA A 111 -14.24 5.25 13.55
N LEU A 112 -12.91 5.44 13.58
CA LEU A 112 -12.31 6.77 13.68
C LEU A 112 -12.53 7.56 12.40
N GLY A 113 -13.28 8.66 12.51
CA GLY A 113 -13.57 9.55 11.39
C GLY A 113 -14.50 8.96 10.34
N ILE A 114 -15.27 7.92 10.68
CA ILE A 114 -16.48 7.56 9.94
C ILE A 114 -17.52 8.67 10.21
N GLY A 115 -17.96 9.35 9.15
CA GLY A 115 -19.03 10.34 9.25
C GLY A 115 -20.39 9.72 9.59
N ARG A 116 -21.40 10.55 9.84
CA ARG A 116 -22.76 10.04 10.04
C ARG A 116 -23.26 9.32 8.78
N PRO A 117 -23.97 8.19 8.90
CA PRO A 117 -24.61 7.56 7.76
C PRO A 117 -25.52 8.56 7.05
N GLU A 118 -25.27 8.80 5.77
CA GLU A 118 -26.11 9.66 4.93
C GLU A 118 -26.72 8.83 3.81
N LYS A 119 -27.99 9.09 3.47
CA LYS A 119 -28.61 8.48 2.30
C LYS A 119 -27.83 8.92 1.04
N PRO A 120 -27.46 8.01 0.13
CA PRO A 120 -26.81 8.39 -1.12
C PRO A 120 -27.71 9.35 -1.91
N LYS A 121 -27.28 10.59 -2.08
CA LYS A 121 -27.97 11.59 -2.91
C LYS A 121 -27.16 11.83 -4.18
N PRO A 122 -27.81 12.10 -5.33
CA PRO A 122 -27.08 12.55 -6.51
C PRO A 122 -26.35 13.89 -6.26
N PRO A 123 -25.10 14.05 -6.72
CA PRO A 123 -24.24 13.04 -7.35
C PRO A 123 -23.76 12.01 -6.31
N TYR A 124 -23.81 10.72 -6.66
CA TYR A 124 -23.45 9.59 -5.78
C TYR A 124 -21.95 9.55 -5.47
N ILE A 125 -21.49 10.45 -4.60
CA ILE A 125 -20.11 10.53 -4.12
C ILE A 125 -20.11 9.95 -2.71
N ALA A 126 -19.31 8.90 -2.48
CA ALA A 126 -19.21 8.30 -1.15
C ALA A 126 -18.63 9.33 -0.15
N PRO A 127 -19.27 9.53 1.02
CA PRO A 127 -18.78 10.45 2.04
C PRO A 127 -17.35 10.14 2.52
N SER A 128 -16.91 8.88 2.44
CA SER A 128 -15.55 8.42 2.74
C SER A 128 -14.48 9.01 1.82
N LEU A 129 -14.86 9.51 0.64
CA LEU A 129 -13.97 10.18 -0.32
C LEU A 129 -13.69 11.65 0.05
N ARG A 130 -14.16 12.11 1.22
CA ARG A 130 -13.99 13.49 1.71
C ARG A 130 -13.70 13.47 3.22
N GLY A 131 -13.00 14.49 3.70
CA GLY A 131 -12.80 14.70 5.14
C GLY A 131 -11.66 13.89 5.76
N PHE A 132 -11.89 13.37 6.98
CA PHE A 132 -10.83 12.84 7.84
C PHE A 132 -10.13 11.60 7.27
N GLN A 133 -10.89 10.63 6.73
CA GLN A 133 -10.31 9.41 6.15
C GLN A 133 -9.33 9.69 5.00
N ARG A 134 -9.63 10.71 4.18
CA ARG A 134 -8.76 11.14 3.08
C ARG A 134 -7.49 11.82 3.58
N ARG A 135 -7.58 12.62 4.65
CA ARG A 135 -6.40 13.18 5.33
C ARG A 135 -5.49 12.08 5.86
N LEU A 136 -6.05 11.04 6.48
CA LEU A 136 -5.25 9.90 6.96
C LEU A 136 -4.49 9.20 5.81
N ILE A 137 -5.10 9.08 4.63
CA ILE A 137 -4.40 8.49 3.47
C ILE A 137 -3.20 9.35 3.08
N HIS A 138 -3.35 10.67 3.00
CA HIS A 138 -2.23 11.56 2.71
C HIS A 138 -1.12 11.50 3.78
N ILE A 139 -1.49 11.39 5.06
CA ILE A 139 -0.54 11.19 6.16
C ILE A 139 0.21 9.86 5.98
N VAL A 140 -0.49 8.76 5.66
CA VAL A 140 0.14 7.46 5.38
C VAL A 140 1.14 7.58 4.23
N PHE A 141 0.78 8.22 3.12
CA PHE A 141 1.70 8.43 2.00
C PHE A 141 2.93 9.25 2.38
N ALA A 142 2.73 10.36 3.10
CA ALA A 142 3.84 11.21 3.53
C ALA A 142 4.79 10.47 4.48
N LEU A 143 4.25 9.80 5.50
CA LEU A 143 5.04 9.01 6.45
C LEU A 143 5.78 7.87 5.75
N TRP A 144 5.11 7.15 4.84
CA TRP A 144 5.72 6.08 4.06
C TRP A 144 6.92 6.59 3.25
N ILE A 145 6.77 7.70 2.51
CA ILE A 145 7.85 8.27 1.70
C ILE A 145 9.03 8.69 2.60
N ILE A 146 8.75 9.41 3.69
CA ILE A 146 9.79 9.90 4.61
C ILE A 146 10.58 8.72 5.21
N LEU A 147 9.87 7.73 5.76
CA LEU A 147 10.49 6.57 6.40
C LEU A 147 11.23 5.72 5.37
N TRP A 148 10.68 5.54 4.17
CA TRP A 148 11.33 4.73 3.15
C TRP A 148 12.63 5.39 2.66
N ILE A 149 12.64 6.71 2.43
CA ILE A 149 13.87 7.46 2.12
C ILE A 149 14.89 7.35 3.25
N ALA A 150 14.45 7.48 4.51
CA ALA A 150 15.34 7.35 5.67
C ALA A 150 15.98 5.96 5.75
N LEU A 151 15.21 4.89 5.47
CA LEU A 151 15.76 3.53 5.39
C LEU A 151 16.75 3.38 4.23
N GLY A 152 16.51 4.03 3.10
CA GLY A 152 17.46 4.02 1.97
C GLY A 152 18.76 4.71 2.31
N TYR A 153 18.70 5.82 3.06
CA TYR A 153 19.90 6.48 3.58
C TYR A 153 20.70 5.54 4.50
N VAL A 154 20.03 4.88 5.45
CA VAL A 154 20.69 3.92 6.35
C VAL A 154 21.25 2.71 5.60
N LEU A 155 20.55 2.19 4.59
CA LEU A 155 20.99 0.99 3.90
C LEU A 155 22.16 1.23 2.94
N PHE A 156 22.22 2.40 2.30
CA PHE A 156 23.16 2.64 1.19
C PHE A 156 24.24 3.68 1.48
N LEU A 157 24.10 4.49 2.54
CA LEU A 157 24.95 5.66 2.79
C LEU A 157 25.56 5.71 4.20
N THR A 158 25.24 4.76 5.07
CA THR A 158 25.88 4.58 6.39
C THR A 158 26.54 3.22 6.46
#